data_AF-X0TMC4-F1
#
_entry.id   AF-X0TMC4-F1
#
_cell.length_a   1.000
_cell.length_b   1.000
_cell.length_c   1.000
_cell.angle_alpha   90.00
_cell.angle_beta   90.00
_cell.angle_gamma   90.00
#
_symmetry.space_group_name_H-M   'P 1'
#
loop_
_entity.id
_entity.type
_entity.pdbx_description
1 polymer ?
#
loop_
_entity_poly.entity_id
_entity_poly.type
_entity_poly.pdbx_seq_one_letter_code
_entity_poly.pdbx_strand_id
1 'polypeptide(L)'
;GSLTIVCNVTDNNALSGTDPVQIQIWDPSSTLLLDWTTMNVFDGTGFRYIWAVGANPVDTGYYFKIRANDTSNNINLTNNYAFNIIDTGNPKVINVASDDPVEWNTGSLTI
;
A
#
# COMPACT_ATOMS: atom_id res chain seq x y z
N GLY A 1 4.47 -6.16 -1.54
CA GLY A 1 5.21 -4.89 -1.40
C GLY A 1 4.67 -4.07 -0.26
N SER A 2 5.21 -2.87 -0.02
CA SER A 2 4.74 -1.93 1.00
C SER A 2 4.64 -0.52 0.44
N LEU A 3 3.62 0.23 0.84
CA LEU A 3 3.48 1.65 0.56
C LEU A 3 3.95 2.45 1.79
N THR A 4 4.90 3.38 1.60
CA THR A 4 5.32 4.31 2.66
C THR A 4 4.61 5.64 2.47
N ILE A 5 3.92 6.10 3.50
CA ILE A 5 3.18 7.36 3.52
C ILE A 5 3.79 8.25 4.58
N VAL A 6 4.15 9.48 4.20
CA VAL A 6 4.71 10.48 5.10
C VAL A 6 3.95 11.79 4.98
N CYS A 7 3.84 12.52 6.08
CA CYS A 7 3.32 13.88 6.09
C CYS A 7 4.00 14.69 7.20
N ASN A 8 4.04 16.00 7.04
CA ASN A 8 4.46 16.92 8.10
C ASN A 8 3.22 17.62 8.63
N VAL A 9 3.10 17.69 9.95
CA VAL A 9 1.97 18.32 10.63
C VAL A 9 2.51 19.33 11.64
N THR A 10 1.99 20.54 11.58
CA THR A 10 2.31 21.63 12.50
C THR A 10 1.03 22.21 13.07
N ASP A 11 1.10 22.67 14.30
CA ASP A 11 0.02 23.41 14.95
C ASP A 11 0.58 24.72 15.52
N ASN A 12 -0.26 25.74 15.70
CA ASN A 12 0.17 27.02 16.27
C ASN A 12 0.36 26.97 17.80
N ASN A 13 -0.09 25.90 18.47
CA ASN A 13 0.05 25.68 19.90
C ASN A 13 0.65 24.30 20.23
N ALA A 14 -0.06 23.21 19.97
CA ALA A 14 0.39 21.84 20.22
C ALA A 14 -0.52 20.79 19.55
N LEU A 15 0.10 19.77 18.94
CA LEU A 15 -0.62 18.56 18.51
C LEU A 15 -1.09 17.75 19.72
N SER A 16 -2.13 16.93 19.52
CA SER A 16 -2.63 16.02 20.56
C SER A 16 -1.55 15.06 21.06
N GLY A 17 -1.54 14.80 22.38
CA GLY A 17 -0.65 13.79 22.97
C GLY A 17 -1.07 12.34 22.65
N THR A 18 -2.32 12.14 22.27
CA THR A 18 -2.87 10.83 21.87
C THR A 18 -3.32 10.90 20.42
N ASP A 19 -2.85 9.96 19.61
CA ASP A 19 -3.19 9.83 18.19
C ASP A 19 -3.16 11.15 17.40
N PRO A 20 -2.08 11.98 17.47
CA PRO A 20 -2.02 13.30 16.84
C PRO A 20 -2.27 13.30 15.34
N VAL A 21 -1.90 12.21 14.67
CA VAL A 21 -2.04 12.02 13.23
C VAL A 21 -2.46 10.59 12.98
N GLN A 22 -3.55 10.42 12.23
CA GLN A 22 -4.12 9.12 11.89
C GLN A 22 -4.41 9.03 10.40
N ILE A 23 -4.40 7.81 9.87
CA ILE A 23 -4.61 7.52 8.46
C ILE A 23 -5.76 6.52 8.27
N GLN A 24 -6.51 6.71 7.19
CA GLN A 24 -7.41 5.72 6.63
C GLN A 24 -6.99 5.37 5.21
N ILE A 25 -7.22 4.12 4.80
CA ILE A 25 -6.94 3.63 3.44
C ILE A 25 -8.18 2.91 2.92
N TRP A 26 -8.49 3.13 1.64
CA TRP A 26 -9.61 2.52 0.93
C TRP A 26 -9.15 1.87 -0.37
N ASP A 27 -9.92 0.87 -0.79
CA ASP A 27 -9.79 0.28 -2.11
C ASP A 27 -10.52 1.12 -3.19
N PRO A 28 -10.35 0.78 -4.48
CA PRO A 28 -11.03 1.47 -5.59
C PRO A 28 -12.56 1.39 -5.54
N SER A 29 -13.11 0.39 -4.86
CA SER A 29 -14.56 0.25 -4.63
C SER A 29 -15.08 1.10 -3.46
N SER A 30 -14.20 1.89 -2.83
CA SER A 30 -14.47 2.65 -1.59
C SER A 30 -14.75 1.80 -0.36
N THR A 31 -14.31 0.54 -0.37
CA THR A 31 -14.28 -0.30 0.82
C THR A 31 -13.12 0.14 1.72
N LEU A 32 -13.40 0.33 3.01
CA LEU A 32 -12.39 0.71 4.00
C LEU A 32 -11.46 -0.48 4.27
N LEU A 33 -10.16 -0.29 4.04
CA LEU A 33 -9.12 -1.29 4.29
C LEU A 33 -8.38 -1.06 5.60
N LEU A 34 -8.25 0.20 6.00
CA LEU A 34 -7.60 0.62 7.23
C LEU A 34 -8.39 1.75 7.86
N ASP A 35 -8.84 1.57 9.10
CA ASP A 35 -9.59 2.58 9.84
C ASP A 35 -8.66 3.36 10.78
N TRP A 36 -8.86 4.68 10.86
CA TRP A 36 -8.09 5.71 11.58
C TRP A 36 -6.93 5.21 12.45
N THR A 37 -5.89 4.74 11.80
CA THR A 37 -4.74 4.13 12.45
C THR A 37 -3.67 5.19 12.70
N THR A 38 -3.09 5.19 13.89
CA THR A 38 -2.09 6.18 14.29
C THR A 38 -0.83 6.06 13.47
N MET A 39 -0.36 7.20 12.96
CA MET A 39 0.93 7.33 12.28
C MET A 39 2.04 7.51 13.31
N ASN A 40 3.21 6.95 13.03
CA ASN A 40 4.37 7.06 13.93
C ASN A 40 5.14 8.35 13.64
N VAL A 41 5.58 9.06 14.68
CA VAL A 41 6.54 10.16 14.53
C VAL A 41 7.85 9.61 13.96
N PHE A 42 8.44 10.26 12.97
CA PHE A 42 9.72 9.86 12.37
C PHE A 42 10.78 10.97 12.31
N ASP A 43 10.36 12.24 12.27
CA ASP A 43 11.20 13.43 12.51
C ASP A 43 10.34 14.48 13.21
N GLY A 44 10.93 15.52 13.82
CA GLY A 44 10.23 16.41 14.78
C GLY A 44 8.76 16.78 14.45
N THR A 45 8.43 17.08 13.20
CA THR A 45 7.05 17.35 12.74
C THR A 45 6.52 16.32 11.73
N GLY A 46 7.36 15.35 11.33
CA GLY A 46 7.08 14.30 10.36
C GLY A 46 6.45 13.06 10.98
N PHE A 47 5.37 12.59 10.34
CA PHE A 47 4.65 11.36 10.66
C PHE A 47 4.71 10.38 9.49
N ARG A 48 4.85 9.09 9.81
CA ARG A 48 4.99 8.00 8.84
C ARG A 48 4.04 6.84 9.16
N TYR A 49 3.46 6.28 8.10
CA TYR A 49 2.79 4.99 8.13
C TYR A 49 3.33 4.11 7.01
N ILE A 50 3.55 2.82 7.31
CA ILE A 50 3.95 1.83 6.32
C ILE A 50 2.81 0.84 6.19
N TRP A 51 2.14 0.88 5.04
CA TRP A 51 1.06 -0.03 4.75
C TRP A 51 1.61 -1.26 4.03
N ALA A 52 1.43 -2.43 4.64
CA ALA A 52 1.71 -3.70 3.99
C ALA A 52 0.60 -3.97 2.96
N VAL A 53 0.93 -3.92 1.67
CA VAL A 53 -0.05 -4.14 0.59
C VAL A 53 -0.67 -5.53 0.68
N GLY A 54 0.05 -6.52 1.20
CA GLY A 54 -0.48 -7.85 1.49
C GLY A 54 -1.06 -8.54 0.26
N ALA A 55 -2.27 -9.09 0.40
CA ALA A 55 -3.02 -9.77 -0.65
C ALA A 55 -3.99 -8.84 -1.42
N ASN A 56 -3.88 -7.52 -1.25
CA ASN A 56 -4.72 -6.58 -1.99
C ASN A 56 -4.43 -6.70 -3.50
N PRO A 57 -5.47 -6.69 -4.35
CA PRO A 57 -5.30 -6.91 -5.78
C PRO A 57 -4.50 -5.79 -6.46
N VAL A 58 -3.95 -6.12 -7.62
CA VAL A 58 -3.39 -5.14 -8.55
C VAL A 58 -4.55 -4.36 -9.13
N ASP A 59 -4.67 -3.09 -8.75
CA ASP A 59 -5.72 -2.21 -9.23
C ASP A 59 -5.31 -0.73 -9.08
N THR A 60 -6.03 0.14 -9.76
CA THR A 60 -5.84 1.58 -9.78
C THR A 60 -6.92 2.30 -8.99
N GLY A 61 -6.58 3.40 -8.34
CA GLY A 61 -7.56 4.20 -7.62
C GLY A 61 -7.77 3.82 -6.15
N TYR A 62 -6.81 3.12 -5.54
CA TYR A 62 -6.71 3.12 -4.08
C TYR A 62 -6.49 4.54 -3.60
N TYR A 63 -6.94 4.86 -2.38
CA TYR A 63 -6.71 6.18 -1.82
C TYR A 63 -6.58 6.15 -0.31
N PHE A 64 -5.99 7.22 0.23
CA PHE A 64 -5.89 7.44 1.66
C PHE A 64 -6.25 8.88 2.02
N LYS A 65 -6.55 9.08 3.31
CA LYS A 65 -6.78 10.37 3.96
C LYS A 65 -6.01 10.39 5.25
N ILE A 66 -5.55 11.58 5.62
CA ILE A 66 -4.87 11.82 6.90
C ILE A 66 -5.72 12.80 7.69
N ARG A 67 -5.92 12.51 8.97
CA ARG A 67 -6.46 13.47 9.93
C ARG A 67 -5.37 13.84 10.94
N ALA A 68 -5.32 15.10 11.29
CA ALA A 68 -4.53 15.61 12.39
C ALA A 68 -5.45 16.28 13.41
N ASN A 69 -5.11 16.17 14.69
CA ASN A 69 -5.84 16.82 15.77
C ASN A 69 -4.89 17.43 16.81
N ASP A 70 -5.30 18.56 17.35
CA ASP A 70 -4.55 19.34 18.32
C ASP A 70 -5.07 19.12 19.76
N THR A 71 -4.44 19.77 20.75
CA THR A 71 -4.88 19.72 22.16
C THR A 71 -6.19 20.46 22.44
N SER A 72 -6.63 21.30 21.51
CA SER A 72 -7.84 22.10 21.57
C SER A 72 -9.01 21.45 20.81
N ASN A 73 -8.85 20.18 20.39
CA ASN A 73 -9.79 19.41 19.57
C ASN A 73 -10.09 20.01 18.18
N ASN A 74 -9.19 20.84 17.65
CA ASN A 74 -9.24 21.28 16.26
C ASN A 74 -8.79 20.10 15.39
N ILE A 75 -9.57 19.79 14.35
CA ILE A 75 -9.31 18.66 13.46
C ILE A 75 -9.08 19.19 12.06
N ASN A 76 -8.00 18.75 11.43
CA ASN A 76 -7.76 18.97 10.01
C ASN A 76 -7.79 17.62 9.28
N LEU A 77 -8.58 17.53 8.21
CA LEU A 77 -8.74 16.35 7.39
C LEU A 77 -8.29 16.66 5.96
N THR A 78 -7.40 15.84 5.41
CA THR A 78 -6.97 16.01 4.02
C THR A 78 -8.02 15.57 3.01
N ASN A 79 -7.88 16.05 1.78
CA ASN A 79 -8.51 15.42 0.62
C ASN A 79 -7.96 14.00 0.38
N ASN A 80 -8.57 13.29 -0.58
CA ASN A 80 -8.10 11.97 -1.03
C ASN A 80 -6.74 12.10 -1.74
N TYR A 81 -5.80 11.24 -1.38
CA TYR A 81 -4.57 11.00 -2.13
C TYR A 81 -4.63 9.62 -2.77
N ALA A 82 -4.59 9.56 -4.10
CA ALA A 82 -4.71 8.31 -4.84
C ALA A 82 -3.35 7.63 -5.08
N PHE A 83 -3.36 6.30 -5.16
CA PHE A 83 -2.22 5.48 -5.57
C PHE A 83 -2.69 4.21 -6.28
N ASN A 84 -1.75 3.52 -6.95
CA ASN A 84 -2.01 2.29 -7.69
C ASN A 84 -1.13 1.16 -7.16
N ILE A 85 -1.66 -0.06 -7.19
CA ILE A 85 -0.88 -1.28 -7.05
C ILE A 85 -0.66 -1.81 -8.48
N ILE A 86 0.59 -1.99 -8.88
CA ILE A 86 0.96 -2.45 -10.23
C ILE A 86 1.75 -3.74 -10.17
N ASP A 87 1.57 -4.59 -11.17
CA ASP A 87 2.45 -5.72 -11.45
C ASP A 87 3.16 -5.48 -12.79
N THR A 88 4.49 -5.47 -12.74
CA THR A 88 5.37 -5.26 -13.90
C THR A 88 6.26 -6.46 -14.17
N GLY A 89 6.13 -7.52 -13.36
CA GLY A 89 6.93 -8.73 -13.47
C GLY A 89 6.36 -9.63 -14.56
N ASN A 90 7.12 -9.86 -15.62
CA ASN A 90 6.76 -10.90 -16.58
C ASN A 90 6.98 -12.28 -15.97
N PRO A 91 6.09 -13.26 -16.25
CA PRO A 91 6.36 -14.64 -15.90
C PRO A 91 7.61 -15.12 -16.66
N LYS A 92 8.45 -15.93 -15.99
CA LYS A 92 9.63 -16.54 -16.61
C LYS A 92 9.32 -18.00 -16.93
N VAL A 93 9.41 -18.37 -18.20
CA VAL A 93 9.41 -19.77 -18.61
C VAL A 93 10.85 -20.30 -18.55
N ILE A 94 11.07 -21.37 -17.80
CA ILE A 94 12.36 -22.06 -17.69
C ILE A 94 12.16 -23.55 -17.95
N ASN A 95 13.20 -24.23 -18.44
CA ASN A 95 13.21 -25.67 -18.70
C ASN A 95 12.12 -26.13 -19.67
N VAL A 96 12.02 -25.47 -20.82
CA VAL A 96 11.20 -25.98 -21.94
C VAL A 96 11.97 -27.12 -22.60
N ALA A 97 11.35 -28.29 -22.67
CA ALA A 97 11.91 -29.46 -23.34
C ALA A 97 10.83 -30.13 -24.19
N SER A 98 11.24 -30.67 -25.33
CA SER A 98 10.38 -31.39 -26.27
C SER A 98 11.17 -32.53 -26.91
N ASP A 99 10.49 -33.62 -27.23
CA ASP A 99 11.02 -34.63 -28.14
C ASP A 99 10.94 -34.08 -29.58
N ASP A 100 12.05 -34.02 -30.31
CA ASP A 100 12.08 -33.67 -31.74
C ASP A 100 13.22 -34.39 -32.50
N PRO A 101 12.92 -35.27 -33.49
CA PRO A 101 11.59 -35.74 -33.87
C PRO A 101 10.99 -36.68 -32.82
N VAL A 102 9.65 -36.67 -32.69
CA VAL A 102 8.94 -37.64 -31.84
C VAL A 102 8.58 -38.89 -32.66
N GLU A 103 8.90 -40.07 -32.14
CA GLU A 103 8.52 -41.34 -32.76
C GLU A 103 7.07 -41.71 -32.41
N TRP A 104 6.30 -42.16 -33.41
CA TRP A 104 4.93 -42.64 -33.20
C TRP A 104 4.94 -43.90 -32.33
N ASN A 105 4.33 -43.83 -31.14
CA ASN A 105 4.26 -44.87 -30.09
C ASN A 105 5.51 -45.10 -29.21
N THR A 106 6.67 -44.49 -29.49
CA THR A 106 7.89 -44.70 -28.66
C THR A 106 8.60 -43.42 -28.22
N GLY A 107 8.11 -42.23 -28.58
CA GLY A 107 8.63 -40.97 -28.05
C GLY A 107 8.59 -40.91 -26.52
N SER A 108 9.67 -40.45 -25.90
CA SER A 108 9.77 -40.28 -24.46
C SER A 108 10.76 -39.16 -24.10
N LEU A 109 10.22 -38.10 -23.50
CA LEU A 109 10.99 -36.98 -22.97
C LEU A 109 11.49 -37.27 -21.57
N THR A 110 12.80 -37.13 -21.35
CA THR A 110 13.41 -37.13 -20.00
C THR A 110 13.95 -35.73 -19.71
N ILE A 111 13.48 -35.11 -18.63
CA ILE A 111 13.85 -33.75 -18.18
C ILE A 111 14.74 -33.84 -16.94
#